data_AF-A0A1G5CSU0-F1
#
_entry.id   AF-A0A1G5CSU0-F1
#
_cell.length_a   1.000
_cell.length_b   1.000
_cell.length_c   1.000
_cell.angle_alpha   90.00
_cell.angle_beta   90.00
_cell.angle_gamma   90.00
#
_symmetry.space_group_name_H-M   'P 1'
#
loop_
_entity.id
_entity.type
_entity.pdbx_description
1 polymer ?
#
loop_
_entity_poly.entity_id
_entity_poly.type
_entity_poly.pdbx_seq_one_letter_code
_entity_poly.pdbx_strand_id
1 'polypeptide(L)'
;MKLSFNHRFKFTIQAIKSNGGVLAILSLFVIVGSVLIFIGLQTESSEAYWFLIIFGGVFITVSLVVFVTTMPSSFLHYFEKELIQKYGKYTVAKVTSKEKQDYSYDNSNIFDSRKIKVAEFHNYITYEFSSTNRVYNGTDIIDDNEIFESLEVGSSIPVKFLSIDPNQSQIRIRKLKNELKRN
;
A
#
# COMPACT_ATOMS: atom_id res chain seq x y z
N MET A 1 16.42 9.81 14.66
CA MET A 1 15.52 9.51 15.79
C MET A 1 15.61 8.03 16.11
N LYS A 2 16.02 7.63 17.32
CA LYS A 2 15.89 6.22 17.75
C LYS A 2 14.42 5.99 18.15
N LEU A 3 13.63 5.43 17.25
CA LEU A 3 12.28 4.98 17.59
C LEU A 3 12.39 3.87 18.65
N SER A 4 11.69 4.05 19.77
CA SER A 4 11.51 2.99 20.77
C SER A 4 10.95 1.73 20.12
N PHE A 5 11.42 0.57 20.57
CA PHE A 5 10.98 -0.75 20.10
C PHE A 5 9.46 -0.90 20.12
N ASN A 6 8.79 -0.35 21.15
CA ASN A 6 7.34 -0.38 21.27
C ASN A 6 6.62 0.39 20.16
N HIS A 7 7.20 1.48 19.65
CA HIS A 7 6.63 2.21 18.52
C HIS A 7 6.83 1.45 17.22
N ARG A 8 8.01 0.85 17.01
CA ARG A 8 8.24 -0.02 15.85
C ARG A 8 7.25 -1.18 15.83
N PHE A 9 7.10 -1.88 16.96
CA PHE A 9 6.17 -2.99 17.08
C PHE A 9 4.71 -2.59 16.81
N LYS A 10 4.24 -1.47 17.40
CA LYS A 10 2.87 -0.98 17.18
C LYS A 10 2.61 -0.62 15.72
N PHE A 11 3.56 0.03 15.05
CA PHE A 11 3.43 0.37 13.62
C PHE A 11 3.50 -0.87 12.72
N THR A 12 4.31 -1.87 13.10
CA THR A 12 4.35 -3.15 12.38
C THR A 12 3.01 -3.88 12.49
N ILE A 13 2.38 -3.89 13.66
CA ILE A 13 1.03 -4.45 13.84
C ILE A 13 0.00 -3.72 12.98
N GLN A 14 0.07 -2.38 12.92
CA GLN A 14 -0.84 -1.58 12.10
C GLN A 14 -0.71 -1.95 10.60
N ALA A 15 0.52 -2.14 10.13
CA ALA A 15 0.80 -2.53 8.75
C ALA A 15 0.45 -4.01 8.46
N ILE A 16 0.56 -4.90 9.46
CA ILE A 16 0.04 -6.28 9.41
C ILE A 16 -1.49 -6.28 9.26
N LYS A 17 -2.19 -5.39 9.96
CA LYS A 17 -3.65 -5.28 9.85
C LYS A 17 -4.12 -4.83 8.46
N SER A 18 -3.43 -3.87 7.82
CA SER A 18 -3.83 -3.44 6.47
C SER A 18 -3.59 -4.52 5.41
N ASN A 19 -2.64 -5.42 5.63
CA ASN A 19 -2.36 -6.57 4.75
C ASN A 19 -3.00 -7.88 5.24
N GLY A 20 -3.97 -7.82 6.15
CA GLY A 20 -4.52 -9.00 6.84
C GLY A 20 -5.09 -10.07 5.91
N GLY A 21 -5.72 -9.67 4.79
CA GLY A 21 -6.26 -10.60 3.80
C GLY A 21 -5.17 -11.42 3.11
N VAL A 22 -4.08 -10.78 2.70
CA VAL A 22 -2.94 -11.47 2.06
C VAL A 22 -2.28 -12.41 3.06
N LEU A 23 -2.11 -12.00 4.32
CA LEU A 23 -1.54 -12.85 5.37
C LEU A 23 -2.41 -14.08 5.67
N ALA A 24 -3.74 -13.94 5.63
CA ALA A 24 -4.66 -15.06 5.82
C ALA A 24 -4.58 -16.08 4.67
N ILE A 25 -4.41 -15.62 3.44
CA ILE A 25 -4.21 -16.51 2.28
C ILE A 25 -2.86 -17.22 2.42
N LEU A 26 -1.78 -16.49 2.71
CA LEU A 26 -0.45 -17.07 2.86
C LEU A 26 -0.40 -18.11 4.00
N SER A 27 -1.07 -17.86 5.13
CA SER A 27 -1.15 -18.81 6.23
C SER A 27 -1.92 -20.08 5.86
N LEU A 28 -3.00 -19.96 5.07
CA LEU A 28 -3.72 -21.12 4.54
C LEU A 28 -2.81 -22.02 3.70
N PHE A 29 -1.97 -21.43 2.83
CA PHE A 29 -1.01 -22.19 2.02
C PHE A 29 0.01 -22.94 2.89
N VAL A 30 0.48 -22.32 3.98
CA VAL A 30 1.39 -22.98 4.93
C VAL A 30 0.70 -24.12 5.66
N ILE A 31 -0.56 -23.94 6.08
CA ILE A 31 -1.35 -24.99 6.74
C ILE A 31 -1.56 -26.17 5.79
N VAL A 32 -2.05 -25.90 4.56
CA VAL A 32 -2.28 -26.95 3.55
C VAL A 32 -0.99 -27.68 3.23
N GLY A 33 0.11 -26.95 2.99
CA GLY A 33 1.41 -27.57 2.73
C GLY A 33 1.91 -28.44 3.90
N SER A 34 1.71 -27.99 5.14
CA SER A 34 2.08 -28.75 6.33
C SER A 34 1.24 -30.02 6.50
N VAL A 35 -0.06 -29.95 6.21
CA VAL A 35 -0.96 -31.12 6.23
C VAL A 35 -0.57 -32.13 5.16
N LEU A 36 -0.23 -31.67 3.95
CA LEU A 36 0.23 -32.55 2.87
C LEU A 36 1.52 -33.28 3.25
N ILE A 37 2.50 -32.56 3.83
CA ILE A 37 3.74 -33.17 4.32
C ILE A 37 3.43 -34.19 5.42
N PHE A 38 2.56 -33.85 6.38
CA PHE A 38 2.18 -34.75 7.46
C PHE A 38 1.54 -36.05 6.96
N ILE A 39 0.63 -35.97 5.99
CA ILE A 39 0.01 -37.15 5.35
C ILE A 39 1.08 -37.94 4.57
N GLY A 40 1.95 -37.25 3.84
CA GLY A 40 3.05 -37.89 3.11
C GLY A 40 3.96 -38.72 4.02
N LEU A 41 4.30 -38.20 5.20
CA LEU A 41 5.11 -38.89 6.21
C LEU A 41 4.43 -40.15 6.79
N GLN A 42 3.11 -40.29 6.70
CA GLN A 42 2.37 -41.47 7.19
C GLN A 42 2.07 -42.48 6.08
N THR A 43 2.42 -42.20 4.83
CA THR A 43 2.06 -43.04 3.70
C THR A 43 3.11 -44.11 3.46
N GLU A 44 2.67 -45.38 3.34
CA GLU A 44 3.58 -46.51 3.05
C GLU A 44 3.97 -46.61 1.56
N SER A 45 3.23 -45.96 0.66
CA SER A 45 3.58 -45.96 -0.77
C SER A 45 4.67 -44.93 -1.07
N SER A 46 5.79 -45.41 -1.63
CA SER A 46 6.96 -44.58 -1.94
C SER A 46 6.64 -43.44 -2.91
N GLU A 47 5.74 -43.66 -3.88
CA GLU A 47 5.39 -42.62 -4.86
C GLU A 47 4.57 -41.50 -4.24
N ALA A 48 3.56 -41.83 -3.41
CA ALA A 48 2.74 -40.82 -2.75
C ALA A 48 3.52 -40.08 -1.65
N TYR A 49 4.45 -40.76 -0.97
CA TYR A 49 5.36 -40.13 0.00
C TYR A 49 6.10 -38.94 -0.63
N TRP A 50 6.82 -39.18 -1.74
CA TRP A 50 7.61 -38.14 -2.39
C TRP A 50 6.73 -37.05 -3.00
N PHE A 51 5.62 -37.44 -3.64
CA PHE A 51 4.68 -36.49 -4.21
C PHE A 51 4.14 -35.51 -3.17
N LEU A 52 3.62 -36.02 -2.04
CA LEU A 52 2.99 -35.19 -1.00
C LEU A 52 3.99 -34.28 -0.28
N ILE A 53 5.22 -34.75 -0.06
CA ILE A 53 6.27 -33.94 0.57
C ILE A 53 6.72 -32.82 -0.38
N ILE A 54 7.00 -33.12 -1.65
CA ILE A 54 7.44 -32.11 -2.61
C ILE A 54 6.33 -31.09 -2.83
N PHE A 55 5.11 -31.55 -3.04
CA PHE A 55 3.97 -30.67 -3.31
C PHE A 55 3.64 -29.79 -2.09
N GLY A 56 3.64 -30.35 -0.88
CA GLY A 56 3.48 -29.58 0.35
C GLY A 56 4.61 -28.58 0.58
N GLY A 57 5.85 -28.98 0.26
CA GLY A 57 7.02 -28.10 0.29
C GLY A 57 6.91 -26.92 -0.67
N VAL A 58 6.40 -27.14 -1.89
CA VAL A 58 6.14 -26.06 -2.86
C VAL A 58 5.10 -25.07 -2.33
N PHE A 59 4.01 -25.55 -1.72
CA PHE A 59 2.99 -24.68 -1.12
C PHE A 59 3.57 -23.75 -0.04
N ILE A 60 4.40 -24.28 0.85
CA ILE A 60 5.07 -23.48 1.89
C ILE A 60 6.08 -22.52 1.26
N THR A 61 6.89 -22.99 0.31
CA THR A 61 7.96 -22.20 -0.31
C THR A 61 7.39 -21.02 -1.08
N VAL A 62 6.34 -21.22 -1.88
CA VAL A 62 5.67 -20.15 -2.62
C VAL A 62 5.12 -19.10 -1.65
N SER A 63 4.48 -19.53 -0.56
CA SER A 63 3.96 -18.62 0.47
C SER A 63 5.07 -17.76 1.10
N LEU A 64 6.20 -18.38 1.45
CA LEU A 64 7.36 -17.67 2.01
C LEU A 64 7.99 -16.70 1.01
N VAL A 65 8.14 -17.09 -0.26
CA VAL A 65 8.68 -16.23 -1.30
C VAL A 65 7.80 -14.99 -1.47
N VAL A 66 6.48 -15.15 -1.61
CA VAL A 66 5.55 -14.02 -1.71
C VAL A 66 5.60 -13.13 -0.48
N PHE A 67 5.71 -13.72 0.72
CA PHE A 67 5.86 -12.95 1.95
C PHE A 67 7.13 -12.08 1.91
N VAL A 68 8.27 -12.66 1.55
CA VAL A 68 9.55 -11.95 1.54
C VAL A 68 9.64 -10.91 0.43
N THR A 69 9.06 -11.16 -0.75
CA THR A 69 9.18 -10.22 -1.88
C THR A 69 8.17 -9.08 -1.82
N THR A 70 6.94 -9.35 -1.38
CA THR A 70 5.81 -8.41 -1.55
C THR A 70 5.50 -7.63 -0.28
N MET A 71 5.69 -8.23 0.90
CA MET A 71 5.35 -7.56 2.16
C MET A 71 6.27 -6.39 2.56
N PRO A 72 7.60 -6.42 2.32
CA PRO A 72 8.48 -5.36 2.83
C PRO A 72 8.13 -3.97 2.32
N SER A 73 7.80 -3.85 1.03
CA SER A 73 7.43 -2.57 0.41
C SER A 73 6.12 -2.01 0.98
N SER A 74 5.11 -2.88 1.11
CA SER A 74 3.82 -2.52 1.71
C SER A 74 3.98 -2.11 3.18
N PHE A 75 4.73 -2.87 3.97
CA PHE A 75 5.00 -2.53 5.36
C PHE A 75 5.73 -1.20 5.51
N LEU A 76 6.74 -0.95 4.67
CA LEU A 76 7.46 0.32 4.68
C LEU A 76 6.51 1.48 4.38
N HIS A 77 5.67 1.36 3.35
CA HIS A 77 4.70 2.40 2.98
C HIS A 77 3.75 2.76 4.15
N TYR A 78 3.12 1.77 4.77
CA TYR A 78 2.22 2.02 5.90
C TYR A 78 2.96 2.53 7.14
N PHE A 79 4.20 2.09 7.35
CA PHE A 79 5.05 2.57 8.43
C PHE A 79 5.42 4.05 8.26
N GLU A 80 5.82 4.46 7.06
CA GLU A 80 6.14 5.86 6.73
C GLU A 80 4.92 6.76 6.88
N LYS A 81 3.75 6.29 6.43
CA LYS A 81 2.47 7.00 6.60
C LYS A 81 2.17 7.29 8.07
N GLU A 82 2.30 6.29 8.94
CA GLU A 82 2.10 6.44 10.40
C GLU A 82 3.17 7.35 11.03
N LEU A 83 4.41 7.29 10.56
CA LEU A 83 5.48 8.21 11.00
C LEU A 83 5.14 9.66 10.66
N ILE A 84 4.76 9.95 9.42
CA ILE A 84 4.33 11.29 8.99
C ILE A 84 3.14 11.73 9.83
N GLN A 85 2.15 10.86 10.02
CA GLN A 85 0.95 11.19 10.78
C GLN A 85 1.27 11.56 12.23
N LYS A 86 2.22 10.88 12.89
CA LYS A 86 2.55 11.13 14.29
C LYS A 86 3.58 12.23 14.50
N TYR A 87 4.63 12.28 13.69
CA TYR A 87 5.80 13.13 13.90
C TYR A 87 6.02 14.19 12.82
N GLY A 88 5.21 14.19 11.76
CA GLY A 88 5.37 15.15 10.67
C GLY A 88 5.06 16.59 11.09
N LYS A 89 5.77 17.54 10.47
CA LYS A 89 5.50 18.97 10.55
C LYS A 89 4.59 19.40 9.41
N TYR A 90 3.92 20.52 9.61
CA TYR A 90 2.97 21.07 8.65
C TYR A 90 3.63 22.15 7.80
N THR A 91 3.31 22.16 6.51
CA THR A 91 3.68 23.24 5.59
C THR A 91 2.61 23.41 4.52
N VAL A 92 2.77 24.45 3.70
CA VAL A 92 2.02 24.63 2.46
C VAL A 92 2.95 24.27 1.32
N ALA A 93 2.46 23.47 0.40
CA ALA A 93 3.14 23.10 -0.84
C ALA A 93 2.41 23.73 -2.03
N LYS A 94 3.11 23.84 -3.16
CA LYS A 94 2.55 24.32 -4.42
C LYS A 94 2.45 23.16 -5.38
N VAL A 95 1.30 22.98 -6.02
CA VAL A 95 1.12 21.96 -7.06
C VAL A 95 1.99 22.31 -8.26
N THR A 96 2.83 21.39 -8.70
CA THR A 96 3.71 21.55 -9.87
C THR A 96 3.25 20.73 -11.05
N SER A 97 2.60 19.59 -10.82
CA SER A 97 2.04 18.75 -11.87
C SER A 97 0.80 17.99 -11.39
N LYS A 98 -0.08 17.70 -12.34
CA LYS A 98 -1.34 16.97 -12.15
C LYS A 98 -1.44 15.93 -13.27
N GLU A 99 -1.56 14.66 -12.91
CA GLU A 99 -1.64 13.56 -13.86
C GLU A 99 -2.81 12.63 -13.50
N LYS A 100 -3.61 12.26 -14.50
CA LYS A 100 -4.72 11.33 -14.36
C LYS A 100 -4.46 10.11 -15.22
N GLN A 101 -4.33 8.96 -14.58
CA GLN A 101 -4.13 7.69 -15.24
C GLN A 101 -5.44 6.91 -15.26
N ASP A 102 -5.88 6.54 -16.46
CA ASP A 102 -7.11 5.77 -16.68
C ASP A 102 -6.77 4.27 -16.76
N TYR A 103 -7.30 3.51 -15.81
CA TYR A 103 -7.20 2.06 -15.70
C TYR A 103 -8.54 1.37 -15.96
N SER A 104 -9.51 2.10 -16.54
CA SER A 104 -10.84 1.56 -16.83
C SER A 104 -10.75 0.31 -17.70
N TYR A 105 -11.47 -0.72 -17.32
CA TYR A 105 -11.52 -1.98 -18.05
C TYR A 105 -12.96 -2.46 -18.24
N ASP A 106 -13.18 -3.15 -19.35
CA ASP A 106 -14.46 -3.80 -19.61
C ASP A 106 -14.48 -5.13 -18.86
N ASN A 107 -15.33 -5.22 -17.84
CA ASN A 107 -15.59 -6.49 -17.17
C ASN A 107 -16.69 -7.23 -17.97
N SER A 108 -16.29 -8.03 -18.95
CA SER A 108 -17.16 -9.02 -19.55
C SER A 108 -17.08 -10.30 -18.71
N ASN A 109 -17.99 -10.45 -17.75
CA ASN A 109 -18.15 -11.73 -17.07
C ASN A 109 -18.58 -12.79 -18.08
N ILE A 110 -17.88 -13.92 -18.13
CA ILE A 110 -18.17 -15.03 -19.08
C ILE A 110 -19.61 -15.56 -18.92
N PHE A 111 -20.24 -15.32 -17.77
CA PHE A 111 -21.60 -15.77 -17.44
C PHE A 111 -22.68 -14.67 -17.52
N ASP A 112 -22.33 -13.40 -17.76
CA ASP A 112 -23.31 -12.31 -17.90
C ASP A 112 -22.97 -11.51 -19.16
N SER A 113 -23.87 -11.53 -20.14
CA SER A 113 -23.75 -10.81 -21.42
C SER A 113 -23.74 -9.27 -21.28
N ARG A 114 -23.81 -8.75 -20.05
CA ARG A 114 -23.66 -7.32 -19.76
C ARG A 114 -22.18 -6.95 -19.65
N LYS A 115 -21.70 -6.21 -20.65
CA LYS A 115 -20.42 -5.47 -20.56
C LYS A 115 -20.58 -4.39 -19.49
N ILE A 116 -20.00 -4.61 -18.31
CA ILE A 116 -19.92 -3.59 -17.27
C ILE A 116 -18.57 -2.90 -17.43
N LYS A 117 -18.57 -1.64 -17.85
CA LYS A 117 -17.35 -0.82 -17.84
C LYS A 117 -17.03 -0.46 -16.39
N VAL A 118 -15.91 -0.97 -15.88
CA VAL A 118 -15.40 -0.60 -14.56
C VAL A 118 -14.47 0.59 -14.77
N ALA A 119 -14.83 1.73 -14.19
CA ALA A 119 -14.02 2.94 -14.28
C ALA A 119 -13.05 3.00 -13.08
N GLU A 120 -11.75 2.99 -13.37
CA GLU A 120 -10.69 3.05 -12.36
C GLU A 120 -9.73 4.16 -12.76
N PHE A 121 -9.58 5.18 -11.90
CA PHE A 121 -8.73 6.33 -12.17
C PHE A 121 -7.75 6.51 -11.01
N HIS A 122 -6.47 6.71 -11.33
CA HIS A 122 -5.49 7.18 -10.36
C HIS A 122 -5.11 8.63 -10.67
N ASN A 123 -5.37 9.48 -9.70
CA ASN A 123 -5.12 10.91 -9.81
C ASN A 123 -3.86 11.27 -9.00
N TYR A 124 -2.75 11.49 -9.70
CA TYR A 124 -1.47 11.84 -9.11
C TYR A 124 -1.30 13.35 -9.06
N ILE A 125 -0.88 13.86 -7.91
CA ILE A 125 -0.48 15.25 -7.74
C ILE A 125 0.98 15.28 -7.32
N THR A 126 1.79 16.03 -8.08
CA THR A 126 3.15 16.38 -7.69
C THR A 126 3.17 17.81 -7.17
N TYR A 127 3.88 18.02 -6.07
CA TYR A 127 3.94 19.31 -5.39
C TYR A 127 5.35 19.60 -4.89
N GLU A 128 5.67 20.88 -4.76
CA GLU A 128 6.92 21.37 -4.21
C GLU A 128 6.69 22.12 -2.89
N PHE A 129 7.61 21.98 -1.94
CA PHE A 129 7.59 22.77 -0.70
C PHE A 129 9.00 23.06 -0.21
N SER A 130 9.15 24.15 0.53
CA SER A 130 10.43 24.56 1.10
C SER A 130 10.56 24.11 2.55
N SER A 131 11.70 23.53 2.90
CA SER A 131 12.08 23.18 4.27
C SER A 131 13.58 23.37 4.47
N THR A 132 14.01 24.01 5.55
CA THR A 132 15.45 24.24 5.86
C THR A 132 16.24 24.80 4.65
N ASN A 133 15.71 25.82 3.98
CA ASN A 133 16.31 26.47 2.80
C ASN A 133 16.57 25.55 1.60
N ARG A 134 15.88 24.41 1.50
CA ARG A 134 15.88 23.53 0.33
C ARG A 134 14.45 23.29 -0.15
N VAL A 135 14.31 23.14 -1.46
CA VAL A 135 13.04 22.75 -2.10
C VAL A 135 12.99 21.23 -2.18
N TYR A 136 11.87 20.66 -1.77
CA TYR A 136 11.57 19.24 -1.85
C TYR A 136 10.32 19.03 -2.69
N ASN A 137 10.31 17.92 -3.42
CA ASN A 137 9.17 17.50 -4.20
C ASN A 137 8.55 16.27 -3.57
N GLY A 138 7.22 16.20 -3.59
CA GLY A 138 6.46 15.03 -3.18
C GLY A 138 5.39 14.71 -4.21
N THR A 139 5.00 13.44 -4.24
CA THR A 139 3.88 12.96 -5.06
C THR A 139 2.91 12.22 -4.16
N ASP A 140 1.62 12.47 -4.33
CA ASP A 140 0.56 11.80 -3.58
C ASP A 140 -0.65 11.52 -4.49
N ILE A 141 -1.45 10.54 -4.11
CA ILE A 141 -2.65 10.13 -4.87
C ILE A 141 -3.89 10.74 -4.21
N ILE A 142 -4.79 11.29 -5.03
CA ILE A 142 -6.08 11.82 -4.56
C ILE A 142 -7.22 10.96 -5.11
N ASP A 143 -7.79 10.12 -4.25
CA ASP A 143 -8.91 9.23 -4.61
C ASP A 143 -10.19 10.01 -4.94
N ASP A 144 -10.38 11.19 -4.34
CA ASP A 144 -11.57 12.03 -4.54
C ASP A 144 -11.44 12.87 -5.82
N ASN A 145 -12.10 12.42 -6.89
CA ASN A 145 -12.11 13.10 -8.19
C ASN A 145 -12.51 14.58 -8.08
N GLU A 146 -13.47 14.93 -7.22
CA GLU A 146 -13.92 16.33 -7.10
C GLU A 146 -12.79 17.22 -6.55
N ILE A 147 -12.07 16.72 -5.54
CA ILE A 147 -10.91 17.41 -4.98
C ILE A 147 -9.83 17.55 -6.05
N PHE A 148 -9.54 16.48 -6.80
CA PHE A 148 -8.54 16.52 -7.84
C PHE A 148 -8.90 17.52 -8.95
N GLU A 149 -10.14 17.53 -9.44
CA GLU A 149 -10.57 18.46 -10.49
C GLU A 149 -10.59 19.91 -10.02
N SER A 150 -10.82 20.17 -8.72
CA SER A 150 -10.76 21.54 -8.16
C SER A 150 -9.35 22.13 -8.04
N LEU A 151 -8.30 21.31 -8.20
CA LEU A 151 -6.92 21.74 -8.07
C LEU A 151 -6.32 22.09 -9.43
N GLU A 152 -5.59 23.21 -9.46
CA GLU A 152 -4.83 23.68 -10.61
C GLU A 152 -3.33 23.63 -10.32
N VAL A 153 -2.52 23.59 -11.39
CA VAL A 153 -1.07 23.77 -11.24
C VAL A 153 -0.82 25.17 -10.69
N GLY A 154 -0.04 25.24 -9.61
CA GLY A 154 0.18 26.46 -8.85
C GLY A 154 -0.72 26.64 -7.63
N SER A 155 -1.76 25.81 -7.45
CA SER A 155 -2.58 25.83 -6.25
C SER A 155 -1.75 25.53 -5.00
N SER A 156 -2.08 26.20 -3.90
CA SER A 156 -1.48 25.96 -2.59
C SER A 156 -2.24 24.85 -1.86
N ILE A 157 -1.51 23.82 -1.42
CA ILE A 157 -2.09 22.64 -0.74
C ILE A 157 -1.44 22.39 0.62
N PRO A 158 -2.19 21.94 1.63
CA PRO A 158 -1.65 21.64 2.94
C PRO A 158 -0.95 20.27 2.93
N VAL A 159 0.33 20.25 3.29
CA VAL A 159 1.16 19.03 3.32
C VAL A 159 1.69 18.79 4.73
N LYS A 160 1.92 17.52 5.04
CA LYS A 160 2.63 17.07 6.25
C LYS A 160 3.89 16.31 5.81
N PHE A 161 5.04 16.63 6.39
CA PHE A 161 6.33 16.03 6.01
C PHE A 161 7.18 15.70 7.24
N LEU A 162 8.09 14.73 7.13
CA LEU A 162 9.05 14.45 8.20
C LEU A 162 10.23 15.42 8.14
N SER A 163 10.55 16.10 9.25
CA SER A 163 11.69 17.04 9.25
C SER A 163 13.06 16.37 9.13
N ILE A 164 13.15 15.09 9.45
CA ILE A 164 14.38 14.31 9.38
C ILE A 164 14.60 13.77 7.96
N ASP A 165 13.51 13.54 7.22
CA ASP A 165 13.52 13.14 5.82
C ASP A 165 12.35 13.82 5.08
N PRO A 166 12.55 15.04 4.57
CA PRO A 166 11.47 15.79 3.93
C PRO A 166 10.94 15.15 2.65
N ASN A 167 11.63 14.18 2.05
CA ASN A 167 11.08 13.45 0.91
C ASN A 167 9.87 12.59 1.29
N GLN A 168 9.73 12.27 2.58
CA GLN A 168 8.54 11.62 3.12
C GLN A 168 7.49 12.68 3.48
N SER A 169 6.58 12.91 2.54
CA SER A 169 5.49 13.88 2.68
C SER A 169 4.16 13.33 2.20
N GLN A 170 3.07 13.87 2.74
CA GLN A 170 1.71 13.49 2.39
C GLN A 170 0.78 14.71 2.39
N ILE A 171 -0.16 14.75 1.44
CA ILE A 171 -1.21 15.76 1.37
C ILE A 171 -2.19 15.54 2.52
N ARG A 172 -2.59 16.63 3.17
CA ARG A 172 -3.59 16.60 4.25
C ARG A 172 -4.99 16.68 3.67
N ILE A 173 -5.46 15.60 3.06
CA ILE A 173 -6.74 15.54 2.31
C ILE A 173 -7.91 16.15 3.09
N ARG A 174 -8.09 15.82 4.38
CA ARG A 174 -9.19 16.39 5.19
C ARG A 174 -9.09 17.91 5.34
N LYS A 175 -7.88 18.45 5.50
CA LYS A 175 -7.67 19.90 5.62
C LYS A 175 -7.90 20.57 4.26
N LEU A 176 -7.36 19.96 3.19
CA LEU A 176 -7.53 20.44 1.83
C LEU A 176 -9.02 20.51 1.44
N LYS A 177 -9.79 19.45 1.71
CA LYS A 177 -11.24 19.41 1.48
C LYS A 177 -11.97 20.54 2.21
N ASN A 178 -11.57 20.86 3.43
CA ASN A 178 -12.17 21.95 4.19
C ASN A 178 -11.78 23.34 3.65
N GLU A 179 -10.57 23.49 3.11
CA GLU A 179 -10.12 24.74 2.47
C GLU A 179 -10.85 24.96 1.15
N LEU A 180 -11.03 23.91 0.34
CA LEU A 180 -11.77 23.98 -0.92
C LEU A 180 -13.27 24.27 -0.74
N LYS A 181 -13.90 23.77 0.33
CA LYS A 181 -15.31 24.06 0.64
C LYS A 181 -15.58 25.48 1.15
N ARG A 182 -14.54 26.17 1.62
CA ARG A 182 -14.66 27.53 2.18
C ARG A 182 -14.43 28.63 1.14
N ASN A 183 -13.87 28.27 -0.01
CA ASN A 183 -13.72 29.12 -1.18
C ASN A 183 -14.92 28.93 -2.11
#